data_AF-A0A7G4A5E1-F1
#
_entry.id   AF-A0A7G4A5E1-F1
#
_cell.length_a   1.000
_cell.length_b   1.000
_cell.length_c   1.000
_cell.angle_alpha   90.00
_cell.angle_beta   90.00
_cell.angle_gamma   90.00
#
_symmetry.space_group_name_H-M   'P 1'
#
loop_
_entity.id
_entity.type
_entity.pdbx_description
1 polymer ?
#
loop_
_entity_poly.entity_id
_entity_poly.type
_entity_poly.pdbx_seq_one_letter_code
_entity_poly.pdbx_strand_id
1 'polypeptide(L)'
;MSKAKINSEVPLNKLKPVGYKRQISVAYISPEGQLTSDDPNSYEGEKRVAYQNALLSQHPNTGYAEGILEERQKKPGFFATQKKEVSADSEPPAPTCSS
;
A
#
# COMPACT_ATOMS: atom_id res chain seq x y z
N MET A 1 58.24 7.60 -9.70
CA MET A 1 56.97 7.00 -10.19
C MET A 1 56.07 6.69 -8.99
N SER A 2 55.42 7.72 -8.41
CA SER A 2 54.50 7.56 -7.28
C SER A 2 53.12 7.15 -7.78
N LYS A 3 52.65 5.96 -7.40
CA LYS A 3 51.29 5.49 -7.70
C LYS A 3 50.33 6.20 -6.76
N ALA A 4 49.55 7.15 -7.26
CA ALA A 4 48.44 7.73 -6.53
C ALA A 4 47.35 6.65 -6.36
N LYS A 5 47.08 6.23 -5.11
CA LYS A 5 45.87 5.47 -4.76
C LYS A 5 44.71 6.46 -4.76
N ILE A 6 43.91 6.45 -5.81
CA ILE A 6 42.65 7.19 -5.87
C ILE A 6 41.65 6.38 -5.03
N ASN A 7 41.53 6.72 -3.75
CA ASN A 7 40.36 6.30 -2.99
C ASN A 7 39.20 7.10 -3.57
N SER A 8 38.39 6.48 -4.43
CA SER A 8 37.17 7.10 -4.93
C SER A 8 36.24 7.30 -3.73
N GLU A 9 36.24 8.53 -3.21
CA GLU A 9 35.28 9.00 -2.23
C GLU A 9 33.89 8.89 -2.86
N VAL A 10 33.21 7.77 -2.62
CA VAL A 10 31.81 7.64 -2.96
C VAL A 10 31.10 8.71 -2.14
N PRO A 11 30.43 9.70 -2.77
CA PRO A 11 29.79 10.77 -2.03
C PRO A 11 28.81 10.18 -1.03
N LEU A 12 29.08 10.42 0.26
CA LEU A 12 28.30 9.95 1.41
C LEU A 12 26.81 10.33 1.31
N ASN A 13 26.50 11.32 0.47
CA ASN A 13 25.16 11.86 0.21
C ASN A 13 24.17 10.89 -0.46
N LYS A 14 24.55 9.64 -0.74
CA LYS A 14 23.65 8.62 -1.31
C LYS A 14 23.38 7.43 -0.39
N LEU A 15 23.85 7.44 0.84
CA LEU A 15 23.43 6.46 1.83
C LEU A 15 22.18 6.98 2.54
N LYS A 16 21.01 6.61 1.99
CA LYS A 16 19.74 6.75 2.69
C LYS A 16 19.88 6.12 4.10
N PRO A 17 19.42 6.77 5.19
CA PRO A 17 19.58 6.25 6.54
C PRO A 17 19.09 4.81 6.66
N VAL A 18 19.68 4.02 7.55
CA VAL A 18 19.45 2.57 7.70
C VAL A 18 17.96 2.19 7.93
N GLY A 19 17.09 3.17 8.22
CA GLY A 19 15.63 3.03 8.24
C GLY A 19 14.97 2.71 6.89
N TYR A 20 15.67 2.92 5.76
CA TYR A 20 15.22 2.51 4.42
C TYR A 20 15.52 1.03 4.11
N LYS A 21 15.76 0.19 5.14
CA LYS A 21 15.75 -1.25 4.93
C LYS A 21 14.37 -1.62 4.40
N ARG A 22 14.35 -2.29 3.25
CA ARG A 22 13.16 -2.94 2.69
C ARG A 22 12.60 -3.89 3.74
N GLN A 23 11.75 -3.39 4.64
CA GLN A 23 11.00 -4.25 5.54
C GLN A 23 10.13 -5.10 4.65
N ILE A 24 10.31 -6.42 4.77
CA ILE A 24 9.57 -7.41 3.97
C ILE A 24 8.12 -7.49 4.47
N SER A 25 7.92 -7.17 5.75
CA SER A 25 6.62 -7.04 6.38
C SER A 25 6.73 -6.15 7.63
N VAL A 26 5.63 -5.55 8.03
CA VAL A 26 5.49 -4.76 9.27
C VAL A 26 4.30 -5.34 10.01
N ALA A 27 4.47 -5.69 11.29
CA ALA A 27 3.34 -6.10 12.12
C ALA A 27 2.65 -4.85 12.69
N TYR A 28 1.32 -4.79 12.59
CA TYR A 28 0.51 -3.68 13.09
C TYR A 28 -0.86 -4.19 13.54
N ILE A 29 -1.56 -3.38 14.32
CA ILE A 29 -2.94 -3.66 14.72
C ILE A 29 -3.87 -3.31 13.55
N SER A 30 -4.64 -4.29 13.08
CA SER A 30 -5.63 -4.14 12.01
C SER A 30 -6.77 -3.20 12.45
N PRO A 31 -7.57 -2.68 11.49
CA PRO A 31 -8.78 -1.93 11.82
C PRO A 31 -9.77 -2.68 12.74
N GLU A 32 -9.75 -4.01 12.71
CA GLU A 32 -10.56 -4.90 13.54
C GLU A 32 -9.92 -5.17 14.92
N GLY A 33 -8.76 -4.58 15.22
CA GLY A 33 -8.06 -4.71 16.50
C GLY A 33 -7.18 -5.96 16.63
N GLN A 34 -6.96 -6.70 15.54
CA GLN A 34 -6.14 -7.91 15.55
C GLN A 34 -4.69 -7.60 15.14
N LEU A 35 -3.71 -8.29 15.74
CA LEU A 35 -2.34 -8.18 15.27
C LEU A 35 -2.20 -8.89 13.92
N THR A 36 -1.77 -8.15 12.89
CA THR A 36 -1.56 -8.67 11.54
C THR A 36 -0.21 -8.21 10.99
N SER A 37 0.29 -8.90 9.97
CA SER A 37 1.43 -8.48 9.15
C SER A 37 1.09 -8.48 7.66
N ASP A 38 -0.20 -8.50 7.32
CA ASP A 38 -0.66 -8.51 5.94
C ASP A 38 -0.25 -7.24 5.21
N ASP A 39 -0.06 -7.34 3.89
CA ASP A 39 0.12 -6.15 3.06
C ASP A 39 -1.24 -5.46 2.88
N PRO A 40 -1.41 -4.19 3.31
CA PRO A 40 -2.63 -3.43 3.06
C PRO A 40 -3.08 -3.43 1.59
N ASN A 41 -2.16 -3.53 0.64
CA ASN A 41 -2.45 -3.55 -0.79
C ASN A 41 -3.04 -4.88 -1.29
N SER A 42 -3.04 -5.92 -0.47
CA SER A 42 -3.75 -7.18 -0.76
C SER A 42 -5.28 -7.03 -0.63
N TYR A 43 -5.74 -5.96 0.01
CA TYR A 43 -7.15 -5.63 0.16
C TYR A 43 -7.62 -4.69 -0.94
N GLU A 44 -8.94 -4.55 -1.08
CA GLU A 44 -9.56 -3.66 -2.08
C GLU A 44 -10.46 -2.60 -1.43
N GLY A 45 -10.70 -1.51 -2.16
CA GLY A 45 -11.64 -0.46 -1.78
C GLY A 45 -11.36 0.15 -0.39
N GLU A 46 -12.43 0.32 0.40
CA GLU A 46 -12.36 0.93 1.74
C GLU A 46 -11.53 0.11 2.73
N LYS A 47 -11.51 -1.21 2.59
CA LYS A 47 -10.69 -2.08 3.44
C LYS A 47 -9.20 -1.79 3.25
N ARG A 48 -8.74 -1.66 1.99
CA ARG A 48 -7.36 -1.24 1.70
C ARG A 48 -7.03 0.08 2.38
N VAL A 49 -7.90 1.08 2.26
CA VAL A 49 -7.69 2.40 2.85
C VAL A 49 -7.60 2.32 4.38
N ALA A 50 -8.50 1.55 5.02
CA ALA A 50 -8.50 1.35 6.47
C ALA A 50 -7.21 0.67 6.96
N TYR A 51 -6.78 -0.39 6.28
CA TYR A 51 -5.54 -1.12 6.60
C TYR A 51 -4.30 -0.24 6.39
N GLN A 52 -4.25 0.51 5.31
CA GLN A 52 -3.16 1.48 5.06
C GLN A 52 -3.12 2.56 6.15
N ASN A 53 -4.28 3.10 6.55
CA ASN A 53 -4.35 4.11 7.61
C ASN A 53 -3.90 3.55 8.96
N ALA A 54 -4.27 2.31 9.28
CA ALA A 54 -3.84 1.62 10.49
C ALA A 54 -2.32 1.40 10.53
N LEU A 55 -1.70 1.03 9.39
CA LEU A 55 -0.26 0.90 9.28
C LEU A 55 0.43 2.26 9.42
N LEU A 56 -0.06 3.28 8.71
CA LEU A 56 0.52 4.64 8.73
C LEU A 56 0.48 5.28 10.12
N SER A 57 -0.58 5.06 10.90
CA SER A 57 -0.71 5.64 12.24
C SER A 57 0.27 5.04 13.26
N GLN A 58 0.56 3.74 13.12
CA GLN A 58 1.45 3.02 14.03
C GLN A 58 2.91 3.10 13.59
N HIS A 59 3.17 3.10 12.29
CA HIS A 59 4.51 2.96 11.70
C HIS A 59 4.79 3.99 10.59
N PRO A 60 4.74 5.29 10.90
CA PRO A 60 4.83 6.36 9.89
C PRO A 60 6.18 6.44 9.17
N ASN A 61 7.26 5.93 9.79
CA ASN A 61 8.63 6.06 9.30
C ASN A 61 9.17 4.76 8.66
N THR A 62 8.29 3.95 8.09
CA THR A 62 8.66 2.69 7.43
C THR A 62 8.66 2.85 5.91
N GLY A 63 9.43 2.02 5.21
CA GLY A 63 9.41 2.00 3.74
C GLY A 63 8.03 1.64 3.17
N TYR A 64 7.21 0.89 3.92
CA TYR A 64 5.80 0.64 3.58
C TYR A 64 4.97 1.92 3.66
N ALA A 65 5.10 2.68 4.74
CA ALA A 65 4.42 3.95 4.91
C ALA A 65 4.78 4.95 3.78
N GLU A 66 6.07 5.06 3.46
CA GLU A 66 6.53 5.88 2.34
C GLU A 66 5.92 5.44 1.00
N GLY A 67 5.94 4.13 0.70
CA GLY A 67 5.35 3.59 -0.52
C GLY A 67 3.85 3.88 -0.65
N ILE A 68 3.10 3.76 0.44
CA ILE A 68 1.67 4.10 0.49
C ILE A 68 1.46 5.59 0.23
N LEU A 69 2.24 6.46 0.87
CA LEU A 69 2.14 7.91 0.69
C LEU A 69 2.49 8.34 -0.74
N GLU A 70 3.55 7.76 -1.33
CA GLU A 70 3.91 8.00 -2.72
C GLU A 70 2.80 7.58 -3.70
N GLU A 71 2.17 6.41 -3.48
CA GLU A 71 1.10 5.92 -4.34
C GLU A 71 -0.14 6.83 -4.27
N ARG A 72 -0.51 7.29 -3.07
CA ARG A 72 -1.62 8.25 -2.86
C ARG A 72 -1.36 9.59 -3.55
N GLN A 73 -0.13 10.10 -3.51
CA GLN A 73 0.23 11.33 -4.20
C GLN A 73 0.19 11.18 -5.73
N LYS A 74 0.63 10.02 -6.25
CA LYS A 74 0.62 9.75 -7.70
C LYS A 74 -0.79 9.51 -8.24
N LYS A 75 -1.72 9.01 -7.42
CA LYS A 75 -3.08 8.66 -7.84
C LYS A 75 -4.14 9.15 -6.84
N PRO A 76 -4.40 10.46 -6.76
CA PRO A 76 -5.38 11.01 -5.80
C PRO A 76 -6.80 10.48 -6.00
N GLY A 77 -7.15 10.00 -7.21
CA GLY A 77 -8.49 9.44 -7.52
C GLY A 77 -8.58 7.92 -7.56
N PHE A 78 -7.48 7.17 -7.46
CA PHE A 78 -7.51 5.70 -7.54
C PHE A 78 -7.99 5.03 -6.24
N PHE A 79 -7.86 5.76 -5.13
CA PHE A 79 -8.32 5.34 -3.81
C PHE A 79 -9.69 5.89 -3.44
N ALA A 80 -10.31 6.69 -4.33
CA ALA A 80 -11.70 7.09 -4.17
C ALA A 80 -12.58 5.88 -4.42
N THR A 81 -13.60 5.68 -3.59
CA THR A 81 -14.64 4.69 -3.80
C THR A 81 -15.19 4.86 -5.21
N GLN A 82 -14.95 3.88 -6.08
CA GLN A 82 -15.75 3.78 -7.30
C GLN A 82 -17.17 3.55 -6.81
N LYS A 83 -18.02 4.57 -6.92
CA LYS A 83 -19.45 4.39 -6.75
C LYS A 83 -19.84 3.32 -7.75
N LYS A 84 -20.17 2.15 -7.24
CA LYS A 84 -20.84 1.10 -7.99
C LYS A 84 -22.14 1.73 -8.47
N GLU A 85 -22.17 2.18 -9.73
CA GLU A 85 -23.42 2.47 -10.42
C GLU A 85 -24.22 1.17 -10.37
N VAL A 86 -25.20 1.14 -9.46
CA VAL A 86 -26.28 0.17 -9.51
C VAL A 86 -27.08 0.57 -10.73
N SER A 87 -26.73 0.00 -11.89
CA SER A 87 -27.69 -0.15 -12.98
C SER A 87 -28.80 -1.06 -12.44
N ALA A 88 -29.86 -0.43 -11.94
CA ALA A 88 -31.12 -1.09 -11.65
C ALA A 88 -31.73 -1.50 -13.00
N ASP A 89 -31.24 -2.61 -13.55
CA ASP A 89 -31.96 -3.33 -14.58
C ASP A 89 -32.97 -4.22 -13.86
N SER A 90 -34.23 -3.84 -13.96
CA SER A 90 -35.36 -4.58 -13.44
C SER A 90 -35.47 -5.93 -14.15
N GLU A 91 -35.35 -7.04 -13.40
CA GLU A 91 -35.87 -8.34 -13.84
C GLU A 91 -37.38 -8.25 -14.14
N PRO A 92 -37.90 -9.03 -15.12
CA PRO A 92 -38.43 -10.37 -14.78
C PRO A 92 -38.38 -11.39 -15.96
N PRO A 93 -38.96 -12.60 -15.83
CA PRO A 93 -38.79 -13.63 -14.81
C PRO A 93 -38.33 -14.98 -15.43
N ALA A 94 -38.00 -15.96 -14.58
CA ALA A 94 -37.58 -17.30 -14.97
C ALA A 94 -38.60 -18.07 -15.85
N PRO A 95 -38.16 -18.89 -16.83
CA PRO A 95 -39.05 -19.80 -17.52
C PRO A 95 -39.28 -21.06 -16.66
N THR A 96 -40.48 -21.24 -16.12
CA THR A 96 -40.90 -22.55 -15.62
C THR A 96 -41.31 -23.42 -16.79
N CYS A 97 -40.53 -24.47 -17.01
CA CYS A 97 -40.84 -25.57 -17.92
C CYS A 97 -41.61 -26.65 -17.12
N SER A 98 -42.85 -26.95 -17.49
CA SER A 98 -43.51 -28.20 -17.10
C SER A 98 -44.62 -28.57 -18.09
N SER A 99 -44.54 -29.84 -18.47
CA SER A 99 -45.19 -30.64 -19.51
C SER A 99 -46.71 -30.59 -19.63
#